data_AF-A0A4Q3BVZ7-F1
#
_entry.id   AF-A0A4Q3BVZ7-F1
#
_cell.length_a   1.000
_cell.length_b   1.000
_cell.length_c   1.000
_cell.angle_alpha   90.00
_cell.angle_beta   90.00
_cell.angle_gamma   90.00
#
_symmetry.space_group_name_H-M   'P 1'
#
loop_
_entity.id
_entity.type
_entity.pdbx_description
1 polymer ?
#
loop_
_entity_poly.entity_id
_entity_poly.type
_entity_poly.pdbx_seq_one_letter_code
_entity_poly.pdbx_strand_id
1 'polypeptide(L)'
;MSTAKKFAGQTAIYGTTTVVQRLLSSILTPLYTRAYDPKVYSVFSTLYSYAAVLQALLAFGMETTFFRYLNKHPDQKKQVYNNSFWVVFLVSIFFLLFAVPFIHTIAGFIKIGNGTSQAEFERYIRYFLGILVLDAWCAIPFAKLRADGRPFKYGIVKLANIFVMVGLNLVFIWVLPYMIKHNVAGAEWIKTWFAKGWVGYVFI
;
A
#
# COMPACT_ATOMS: atom_id res chain seq x y z
N MET A 1 -22.42 20.73 -20.98
CA MET A 1 -21.20 20.01 -21.43
C MET A 1 -21.60 18.63 -21.93
N SER A 2 -21.21 18.25 -23.14
CA SER A 2 -21.49 16.92 -23.70
C SER A 2 -20.97 15.82 -22.78
N THR A 3 -21.77 14.75 -22.59
CA THR A 3 -21.42 13.54 -21.86
C THR A 3 -20.05 13.01 -22.28
N ALA A 4 -19.72 13.08 -23.57
CA ALA A 4 -18.42 12.68 -24.10
C ALA A 4 -17.25 13.53 -23.56
N LYS A 5 -17.42 14.84 -23.41
CA LYS A 5 -16.40 15.75 -22.84
C LYS A 5 -16.20 15.49 -21.35
N LYS A 6 -17.28 15.15 -20.62
CA LYS A 6 -17.21 14.77 -19.20
C LYS A 6 -16.50 13.43 -19.02
N PHE A 7 -16.84 12.42 -19.83
CA PHE A 7 -16.15 11.12 -19.83
C PHE A 7 -14.67 11.26 -20.18
N ALA A 8 -14.32 11.98 -21.25
CA ALA A 8 -12.93 12.20 -21.64
C ALA A 8 -12.12 12.89 -20.53
N GLY A 9 -12.69 13.90 -19.86
CA GLY A 9 -12.03 14.56 -18.72
C GLY A 9 -11.84 13.64 -17.51
N GLN A 10 -12.84 12.80 -17.19
CA GLN A 10 -12.72 11.85 -16.09
C GLN A 10 -11.69 10.75 -16.40
N THR A 11 -11.72 10.20 -17.62
CA THR A 11 -10.75 9.21 -18.09
C THR A 11 -9.33 9.76 -18.12
N ALA A 12 -9.14 11.01 -18.53
CA ALA A 12 -7.84 11.67 -18.47
C ALA A 12 -7.32 11.74 -17.04
N ILE A 13 -8.14 12.21 -16.07
CA ILE A 13 -7.70 12.34 -14.67
C ILE A 13 -7.39 10.96 -14.05
N TYR A 14 -8.28 9.98 -14.23
CA TYR A 14 -8.07 8.63 -13.69
C TYR A 14 -6.86 7.95 -14.36
N GLY A 15 -6.76 8.05 -15.68
CA GLY A 15 -5.66 7.49 -16.47
C GLY A 15 -4.32 8.12 -16.10
N THR A 16 -4.24 9.45 -16.03
CA THR A 16 -3.03 10.17 -15.60
C THR A 16 -2.62 9.76 -14.18
N THR A 17 -3.57 9.62 -13.26
CA THR A 17 -3.28 9.14 -11.89
C THR A 17 -2.65 7.75 -11.92
N THR A 18 -3.19 6.82 -12.71
CA THR A 18 -2.66 5.45 -12.85
C THR A 18 -1.28 5.44 -13.54
N VAL A 19 -1.09 6.27 -14.58
CA VAL A 19 0.19 6.38 -15.28
C VAL A 19 1.28 6.93 -14.34
N VAL A 20 0.98 8.00 -13.59
CA VAL A 20 1.91 8.56 -12.60
C VAL A 20 2.26 7.53 -11.53
N GLN A 21 1.26 6.78 -11.02
CA GLN A 21 1.50 5.70 -10.08
C GLN A 21 2.48 4.66 -10.65
N ARG A 22 2.28 4.21 -11.88
CA ARG A 22 3.17 3.23 -12.53
C ARG A 22 4.57 3.79 -12.78
N LEU A 23 4.68 5.02 -13.27
CA LEU A 23 5.97 5.68 -13.51
C LEU A 23 6.78 5.84 -12.21
N LEU A 24 6.14 6.26 -11.12
CA LEU A 24 6.79 6.34 -9.81
C LEU A 24 7.28 4.98 -9.35
N SER A 25 6.44 3.93 -9.46
CA SER A 25 6.88 2.56 -9.14
C SER A 25 8.07 2.11 -9.99
N SER A 26 8.08 2.43 -11.29
CA SER A 26 9.21 2.11 -12.18
C SER A 26 10.49 2.86 -11.83
N ILE A 27 10.40 4.09 -11.32
CA ILE A 27 11.57 4.87 -10.87
C ILE A 27 12.06 4.40 -9.49
N LEU A 28 11.18 3.94 -8.61
CA LEU A 28 11.54 3.40 -7.30
C LEU A 28 12.35 2.10 -7.39
N THR A 29 12.03 1.24 -8.35
CA THR A 29 12.74 -0.03 -8.55
C THR A 29 14.27 0.14 -8.65
N PRO A 30 14.84 0.95 -9.58
CA PRO A 30 16.29 1.16 -9.66
C PRO A 30 16.86 1.91 -8.44
N LEU A 31 16.05 2.68 -7.72
CA LEU A 31 16.48 3.32 -6.48
C LEU A 31 16.66 2.29 -5.36
N TYR A 32 15.71 1.37 -5.20
CA TYR A 32 15.78 0.31 -4.21
C TYR A 32 16.89 -0.70 -4.53
N THR A 33 17.08 -1.10 -5.77
CA THR A 33 18.12 -2.08 -6.15
C THR A 33 19.54 -1.51 -6.04
N ARG A 34 19.73 -0.18 -6.10
CA ARG A 34 21.01 0.47 -5.82
C ARG A 34 21.27 0.68 -4.34
N ALA A 35 20.21 0.84 -3.54
CA ALA A 35 20.32 1.15 -2.12
C ALA A 35 20.40 -0.11 -1.24
N TYR A 36 19.77 -1.20 -1.65
CA TYR A 36 19.69 -2.45 -0.89
C TYR A 36 20.43 -3.59 -1.61
N ASP A 37 20.96 -4.53 -0.82
CA ASP A 37 21.55 -5.76 -1.34
C ASP A 37 20.49 -6.58 -2.12
N PRO A 38 20.84 -7.24 -3.25
CA PRO A 38 19.91 -8.05 -4.02
C PRO A 38 19.13 -9.08 -3.20
N LYS A 39 19.76 -9.72 -2.20
CA LYS A 39 19.10 -10.69 -1.33
C LYS A 39 17.98 -10.06 -0.51
N VAL A 40 18.21 -8.83 -0.09
CA VAL A 40 17.32 -8.06 0.75
C VAL A 40 16.17 -7.45 -0.08
N TYR A 41 16.46 -6.95 -1.28
CA TYR A 41 15.44 -6.48 -2.22
C TYR A 41 14.52 -7.62 -2.70
N SER A 42 15.04 -8.83 -2.86
CA SER A 42 14.25 -10.03 -3.23
C SER A 42 13.12 -10.30 -2.22
N VAL A 43 13.34 -10.06 -0.93
CA VAL A 43 12.30 -10.14 0.11
C VAL A 43 11.13 -9.23 -0.20
N PHE A 44 11.44 -7.97 -0.43
CA PHE A 44 10.47 -6.92 -0.69
C PHE A 44 9.64 -7.26 -1.93
N SER A 45 10.31 -7.65 -3.02
CA SER A 45 9.63 -8.05 -4.25
C SER A 45 8.73 -9.28 -4.05
N THR A 46 9.18 -10.25 -3.25
CA THR A 46 8.42 -11.47 -2.95
C THR A 46 7.16 -11.15 -2.15
N LEU A 47 7.27 -10.35 -1.08
CA LEU A 47 6.13 -9.90 -0.30
C LEU A 47 5.13 -9.10 -1.14
N TYR A 48 5.58 -8.16 -1.97
CA TYR A 48 4.70 -7.41 -2.88
C TYR A 48 4.02 -8.29 -3.93
N SER A 49 4.64 -9.40 -4.33
CA SER A 49 4.01 -10.35 -5.25
C SER A 49 2.85 -11.09 -4.56
N TYR A 50 3.04 -11.52 -3.31
CA TYR A 50 1.96 -12.06 -2.48
C TYR A 50 0.87 -11.02 -2.19
N ALA A 51 1.24 -9.73 -2.04
CA ALA A 51 0.27 -8.67 -1.79
C ALA A 51 -0.78 -8.56 -2.89
N ALA A 52 -0.39 -8.68 -4.15
CA ALA A 52 -1.32 -8.60 -5.27
C ALA A 52 -2.39 -9.70 -5.21
N VAL A 53 -1.98 -10.92 -4.86
CA VAL A 53 -2.90 -12.07 -4.71
C VAL A 53 -3.78 -11.90 -3.48
N LEU A 54 -3.20 -11.55 -2.34
CA LEU A 54 -3.92 -11.36 -1.09
C LEU A 54 -4.91 -10.20 -1.17
N GLN A 55 -4.58 -9.10 -1.86
CA GLN A 55 -5.52 -8.00 -2.06
C GLN A 55 -6.68 -8.37 -2.97
N ALA A 56 -6.45 -9.17 -4.01
CA ALA A 56 -7.56 -9.67 -4.82
C ALA A 56 -8.53 -10.53 -3.97
N LEU A 57 -7.98 -11.34 -3.07
CA LEU A 57 -8.75 -12.17 -2.14
C LEU A 57 -9.51 -11.33 -1.09
N LEU A 58 -8.82 -10.39 -0.43
CA LEU A 58 -9.37 -9.53 0.62
C LEU A 58 -10.41 -8.53 0.10
N ALA A 59 -10.19 -8.01 -1.12
CA ALA A 59 -11.20 -7.18 -1.77
C ALA A 59 -12.47 -7.98 -2.09
N PHE A 60 -12.39 -9.32 -2.17
CA PHE A 60 -13.52 -10.24 -2.35
C PHE A 60 -14.49 -9.85 -3.48
N GLY A 61 -13.99 -9.23 -4.55
CA GLY A 61 -14.83 -8.69 -5.64
C GLY A 61 -15.88 -7.66 -5.17
N MET A 62 -15.74 -7.09 -3.97
CA MET A 62 -16.72 -6.20 -3.37
C MET A 62 -16.84 -4.89 -4.10
N GLU A 63 -15.81 -4.46 -4.81
CA GLU A 63 -15.85 -3.27 -5.65
C GLU A 63 -16.91 -3.40 -6.77
N THR A 64 -16.88 -4.48 -7.54
CA THR A 64 -17.86 -4.69 -8.64
C THR A 64 -19.26 -4.92 -8.09
N THR A 65 -19.36 -5.67 -6.98
CA THR A 65 -20.62 -5.91 -6.28
C THR A 65 -21.22 -4.60 -5.77
N PHE A 66 -20.40 -3.72 -5.18
CA PHE A 66 -20.83 -2.40 -4.70
C PHE A 66 -21.44 -1.58 -5.83
N PHE A 67 -20.78 -1.47 -6.99
CA PHE A 67 -21.33 -0.73 -8.14
C PHE A 67 -22.64 -1.36 -8.66
N ARG A 68 -22.72 -2.69 -8.74
CA ARG A 68 -23.93 -3.38 -9.18
C ARG A 68 -25.12 -3.06 -8.27
N TYR A 69 -24.96 -3.14 -6.95
CA TYR A 69 -26.04 -2.88 -6.00
C TYR A 69 -26.37 -1.39 -5.89
N LEU A 70 -25.40 -0.50 -6.07
CA LEU A 70 -25.63 0.94 -6.08
C LEU A 70 -26.50 1.38 -7.27
N ASN A 71 -26.39 0.70 -8.41
CA ASN A 71 -27.24 0.92 -9.59
C ASN A 71 -28.61 0.24 -9.46
N LYS A 72 -28.68 -0.94 -8.82
CA LYS A 72 -29.93 -1.71 -8.64
C LYS A 72 -30.84 -1.09 -7.58
N HIS A 73 -30.28 -0.49 -6.53
CA HIS A 73 -31.02 0.10 -5.41
C HIS A 73 -30.63 1.58 -5.22
N PRO A 74 -31.04 2.47 -6.13
CA PRO A 74 -30.67 3.89 -6.11
C PRO A 74 -31.16 4.62 -4.84
N ASP A 75 -32.21 4.12 -4.19
CA ASP A 75 -32.80 4.72 -2.98
C ASP A 75 -32.05 4.31 -1.70
N GLN A 76 -31.22 3.27 -1.76
CA GLN A 76 -30.57 2.65 -0.59
C GLN A 76 -29.04 2.78 -0.60
N LYS A 77 -28.48 3.77 -1.30
CA LYS A 77 -27.02 3.94 -1.47
C LYS A 77 -26.24 3.93 -0.17
N LYS A 78 -26.79 4.53 0.90
CA LYS A 78 -26.14 4.57 2.23
C LYS A 78 -26.04 3.17 2.86
N GLN A 79 -27.09 2.36 2.72
CA GLN A 79 -27.11 0.99 3.23
C GLN A 79 -26.18 0.08 2.43
N VAL A 80 -26.17 0.21 1.10
CA VAL A 80 -25.23 -0.53 0.23
C VAL A 80 -23.78 -0.21 0.59
N TYR A 81 -23.46 1.06 0.81
CA TYR A 81 -22.14 1.47 1.29
C TYR A 81 -21.80 0.89 2.66
N ASN A 82 -22.69 1.04 3.64
CA ASN A 82 -22.43 0.57 5.00
C ASN A 82 -22.22 -0.94 5.04
N ASN A 83 -23.08 -1.71 4.36
CA ASN A 83 -22.95 -3.17 4.29
C ASN A 83 -21.64 -3.56 3.59
N SER A 84 -21.31 -2.94 2.46
CA SER A 84 -20.07 -3.27 1.74
C SER A 84 -18.83 -2.97 2.56
N PHE A 85 -18.84 -1.83 3.26
CA PHE A 85 -17.76 -1.40 4.14
C PHE A 85 -17.57 -2.38 5.31
N TRP A 86 -18.65 -2.75 6.01
CA TRP A 86 -18.59 -3.67 7.14
C TRP A 86 -18.20 -5.09 6.73
N VAL A 87 -18.66 -5.58 5.58
CA VAL A 87 -18.26 -6.91 5.08
C VAL A 87 -16.76 -6.95 4.81
N VAL A 88 -16.21 -5.98 4.09
CA VAL A 88 -14.76 -5.94 3.83
C VAL A 88 -13.97 -5.76 5.12
N PHE A 89 -14.45 -4.94 6.05
CA PHE A 89 -13.84 -4.79 7.36
C PHE A 89 -13.80 -6.11 8.13
N LEU A 90 -14.93 -6.83 8.22
CA LEU A 90 -15.00 -8.12 8.93
C LEU A 90 -14.12 -9.18 8.30
N VAL A 91 -14.10 -9.28 6.96
CA VAL A 91 -13.20 -10.19 6.23
C VAL A 91 -11.74 -9.86 6.52
N SER A 92 -11.38 -8.57 6.54
CA SER A 92 -10.02 -8.13 6.81
C SER A 92 -9.59 -8.39 8.26
N ILE A 93 -10.49 -8.18 9.23
CA ILE A 93 -10.26 -8.52 10.64
C ILE A 93 -10.12 -10.04 10.81
N PHE A 94 -10.99 -10.83 10.19
CA PHE A 94 -10.91 -12.29 10.25
C PHE A 94 -9.60 -12.82 9.65
N PHE A 95 -9.18 -12.25 8.52
CA PHE A 95 -7.87 -12.52 7.93
C PHE A 95 -6.73 -12.19 8.89
N LEU A 96 -6.77 -11.04 9.57
CA LEU A 96 -5.72 -10.65 10.52
C LEU A 96 -5.70 -11.58 11.74
N LEU A 97 -6.86 -11.91 12.31
CA LEU A 97 -6.99 -12.85 13.43
C LEU A 97 -6.46 -14.24 13.08
N PHE A 98 -6.64 -14.67 11.83
CA PHE A 98 -6.09 -15.93 11.35
C PHE A 98 -4.59 -15.82 11.04
N ALA A 99 -4.14 -14.77 10.36
CA ALA A 99 -2.76 -14.65 9.89
C ALA A 99 -1.75 -14.36 11.00
N VAL A 100 -2.12 -13.57 12.02
CA VAL A 100 -1.20 -13.13 13.07
C VAL A 100 -0.60 -14.30 13.89
N PRO A 101 -1.39 -15.28 14.37
CA PRO A 101 -0.85 -16.45 15.06
C PRO A 101 0.16 -17.26 14.22
N PHE A 102 0.00 -17.28 12.90
CA PHE A 102 0.87 -18.04 11.99
C PHE A 102 2.05 -17.23 11.44
N ILE A 103 2.31 -16.01 11.92
CA ILE A 103 3.42 -15.17 11.42
C ILE A 103 4.75 -15.93 11.48
N HIS A 104 5.03 -16.64 12.56
CA HIS A 104 6.27 -17.41 12.70
C HIS A 104 6.40 -18.51 11.63
N THR A 105 5.30 -19.24 11.36
CA THR A 105 5.26 -20.28 10.33
C THR A 105 5.38 -19.69 8.93
N ILE A 106 4.70 -18.58 8.66
CA ILE A 106 4.78 -17.85 7.39
C ILE A 106 6.22 -17.35 7.17
N ALA A 107 6.84 -16.79 8.22
CA ALA A 107 8.23 -16.36 8.19
C ALA A 107 9.18 -17.52 7.84
N GLY A 108 8.96 -18.69 8.47
CA GLY A 108 9.72 -19.90 8.21
C GLY A 108 9.48 -20.52 6.82
N PHE A 109 8.33 -20.29 6.18
CA PHE A 109 8.02 -20.81 4.84
C PHE A 109 8.63 -19.96 3.73
N ILE A 110 8.64 -18.64 3.90
CA ILE A 110 9.16 -17.70 2.89
C ILE A 110 10.72 -17.73 2.84
N LYS A 111 11.40 -18.40 3.80
CA LYS A 111 12.87 -18.60 3.94
C LYS A 111 13.71 -17.65 3.08
N ILE A 112 14.08 -16.53 3.67
CA ILE A 112 14.95 -15.56 3.03
C ILE A 112 16.39 -15.84 3.45
N GLY A 113 17.32 -15.73 2.49
CA GLY A 113 18.74 -16.03 2.69
C GLY A 113 19.37 -15.32 3.88
N ASN A 114 20.49 -15.90 4.35
CA ASN A 114 21.24 -15.72 5.61
C ASN A 114 21.59 -14.28 6.12
N GLY A 115 20.98 -13.20 5.62
CA GLY A 115 21.30 -11.82 5.97
C GLY A 115 20.29 -11.08 6.86
N THR A 116 19.09 -11.62 7.11
CA THR A 116 18.06 -10.98 7.97
C THR A 116 17.71 -11.90 9.13
N SER A 117 17.65 -11.38 10.36
CA SER A 117 17.24 -12.16 11.53
C SER A 117 15.75 -12.55 11.42
N GLN A 118 15.41 -13.76 11.85
CA GLN A 118 14.02 -14.27 11.85
C GLN A 118 13.05 -13.29 12.54
N ALA A 119 13.49 -12.71 13.66
CA ALA A 119 12.67 -11.76 14.43
C ALA A 119 12.38 -10.46 13.66
N GLU A 120 13.31 -9.98 12.84
CA GLU A 120 13.09 -8.80 12.00
C GLU A 120 12.14 -9.11 10.85
N PHE A 121 12.25 -10.31 10.28
CA PHE A 121 11.38 -10.73 9.20
C PHE A 121 9.93 -10.91 9.66
N GLU A 122 9.70 -11.46 10.86
CA GLU A 122 8.38 -11.50 11.48
C GLU A 122 7.79 -10.09 11.66
N ARG A 123 8.63 -9.10 12.02
CA ARG A 123 8.20 -7.71 12.13
C ARG A 123 7.78 -7.14 10.77
N TYR A 124 8.48 -7.47 9.68
CA TYR A 124 8.07 -7.07 8.33
C TYR A 124 6.75 -7.68 7.93
N ILE A 125 6.53 -8.97 8.21
CA ILE A 125 5.24 -9.63 7.93
C ILE A 125 4.11 -8.95 8.71
N ARG A 126 4.34 -8.52 9.96
CA ARG A 126 3.33 -7.77 10.73
C ARG A 126 2.94 -6.46 10.05
N TYR A 127 3.92 -5.65 9.65
CA TYR A 127 3.65 -4.40 8.93
C TYR A 127 2.96 -4.66 7.59
N PHE A 128 3.44 -5.67 6.86
CA PHE A 128 2.86 -6.10 5.59
C PHE A 128 1.38 -6.51 5.72
N LEU A 129 1.04 -7.34 6.70
CA LEU A 129 -0.35 -7.73 6.97
C LEU A 129 -1.22 -6.51 7.33
N GLY A 130 -0.68 -5.58 8.10
CA GLY A 130 -1.34 -4.32 8.43
C GLY A 130 -1.65 -3.48 7.18
N ILE A 131 -0.67 -3.32 6.28
CA ILE A 131 -0.83 -2.59 5.01
C ILE A 131 -1.93 -3.25 4.17
N LEU A 132 -1.92 -4.58 4.02
CA LEU A 132 -2.95 -5.29 3.26
C LEU A 132 -4.36 -5.04 3.78
N VAL A 133 -4.55 -5.15 5.09
CA VAL A 133 -5.84 -4.93 5.74
C VAL A 133 -6.32 -3.49 5.56
N LEU A 134 -5.42 -2.51 5.74
CA LEU A 134 -5.74 -1.10 5.52
C LEU A 134 -6.11 -0.82 4.06
N ASP A 135 -5.34 -1.35 3.10
CA ASP A 135 -5.61 -1.20 1.68
C ASP A 135 -6.96 -1.82 1.28
N ALA A 136 -7.25 -3.02 1.80
CA ALA A 136 -8.52 -3.70 1.56
C ALA A 136 -9.68 -2.87 2.12
N TRP A 137 -9.53 -2.35 3.34
CA TRP A 137 -10.54 -1.54 3.98
C TRP A 137 -10.81 -0.22 3.24
N CYS A 138 -9.75 0.43 2.74
CA CYS A 138 -9.85 1.65 1.95
C CYS A 138 -10.45 1.44 0.55
N ALA A 139 -10.51 0.20 0.04
CA ALA A 139 -11.05 -0.10 -1.28
C ALA A 139 -12.51 0.38 -1.44
N ILE A 140 -13.35 0.23 -0.41
CA ILE A 140 -14.77 0.64 -0.46
C ILE A 140 -14.95 2.17 -0.42
N PRO A 141 -14.31 2.94 0.49
CA PRO A 141 -14.28 4.40 0.41
C PRO A 141 -13.81 4.93 -0.96
N PHE A 142 -12.78 4.29 -1.54
CA PHE A 142 -12.29 4.65 -2.88
C PHE A 142 -13.29 4.30 -3.99
N ALA A 143 -14.00 3.17 -3.89
CA ALA A 143 -15.09 2.83 -4.79
C ALA A 143 -16.24 3.83 -4.70
N LYS A 144 -16.60 4.28 -3.49
CA LYS A 144 -17.60 5.32 -3.26
C LYS A 144 -17.22 6.65 -3.92
N LEU A 145 -15.98 7.12 -3.77
CA LEU A 145 -15.51 8.35 -4.41
C LEU A 145 -15.66 8.30 -5.95
N ARG A 146 -15.44 7.12 -6.54
CA ARG A 146 -15.66 6.90 -7.97
C ARG A 146 -17.14 6.87 -8.33
N ALA A 147 -17.97 6.18 -7.54
CA ALA A 147 -19.42 6.14 -7.73
C ALA A 147 -20.07 7.54 -7.66
N ASP A 148 -19.59 8.38 -6.74
CA ASP A 148 -20.04 9.77 -6.57
C ASP A 148 -19.54 10.71 -7.70
N GLY A 149 -18.76 10.20 -8.65
CA GLY A 149 -18.23 11.00 -9.76
C GLY A 149 -17.27 12.09 -9.31
N ARG A 150 -16.45 11.83 -8.27
CA ARG A 150 -15.45 12.76 -7.73
C ARG A 150 -13.99 12.35 -8.07
N PRO A 151 -13.60 12.27 -9.36
CA PRO A 151 -12.27 11.80 -9.80
C PRO A 151 -11.11 12.58 -9.20
N PHE A 152 -11.29 13.90 -9.07
CA PHE A 152 -10.23 14.78 -8.61
C PHE A 152 -9.84 14.48 -7.15
N LYS A 153 -10.84 14.29 -6.28
CA LYS A 153 -10.60 13.90 -4.87
C LYS A 153 -9.95 12.52 -4.78
N TYR A 154 -10.41 11.56 -5.59
CA TYR A 154 -9.79 10.23 -5.68
C TYR A 154 -8.32 10.33 -6.09
N GLY A 155 -8.03 11.05 -7.17
CA GLY A 155 -6.69 11.22 -7.72
C GLY A 155 -5.74 11.89 -6.73
N ILE A 156 -6.17 12.99 -6.10
CA ILE A 156 -5.37 13.68 -5.07
C ILE A 156 -5.04 12.76 -3.91
N VAL A 157 -6.03 12.05 -3.35
CA VAL A 157 -5.78 11.19 -2.18
C VAL A 157 -4.81 10.06 -2.53
N LYS A 158 -4.99 9.42 -3.70
CA LYS A 158 -4.07 8.37 -4.16
C LYS A 158 -2.67 8.91 -4.42
N LEU A 159 -2.54 10.04 -5.12
CA LEU A 159 -1.25 10.65 -5.41
C LEU A 159 -0.56 11.09 -4.12
N ALA A 160 -1.27 11.75 -3.20
CA ALA A 160 -0.74 12.15 -1.92
C ALA A 160 -0.22 10.93 -1.12
N ASN A 161 -0.98 9.83 -1.08
CA ASN A 161 -0.53 8.60 -0.44
C ASN A 161 0.78 8.07 -1.07
N ILE A 162 0.87 8.03 -2.40
CA ILE A 162 2.09 7.60 -3.11
C ILE A 162 3.25 8.56 -2.82
N PHE A 163 3.03 9.88 -2.87
CA PHE A 163 4.09 10.85 -2.59
C PHE A 163 4.57 10.80 -1.15
N VAL A 164 3.68 10.56 -0.19
CA VAL A 164 4.06 10.36 1.22
C VAL A 164 4.89 9.08 1.36
N MET A 165 4.42 7.96 0.80
CA MET A 165 5.13 6.68 0.82
C MET A 165 6.53 6.80 0.20
N VAL A 166 6.62 7.38 -1.01
CA VAL A 166 7.88 7.60 -1.73
C VAL A 166 8.78 8.56 -0.97
N GLY A 167 8.22 9.67 -0.48
CA GLY A 167 8.95 10.68 0.28
C GLY A 167 9.56 10.09 1.54
N LEU A 168 8.79 9.36 2.34
CA LEU A 168 9.26 8.67 3.53
C LEU A 168 10.36 7.65 3.18
N ASN A 169 10.15 6.85 2.15
CA ASN A 169 11.15 5.88 1.68
C ASN A 169 12.47 6.56 1.29
N LEU A 170 12.42 7.65 0.53
CA LEU A 170 13.62 8.42 0.17
C LEU A 170 14.29 9.05 1.39
N VAL A 171 13.51 9.51 2.37
CA VAL A 171 14.04 10.05 3.63
C VAL A 171 14.83 8.98 4.38
N PHE A 172 14.25 7.79 4.55
CA PHE A 172 14.92 6.70 5.26
C PHE A 172 16.15 6.16 4.52
N ILE A 173 16.09 6.07 3.19
CA ILE A 173 17.16 5.45 2.40
C ILE A 173 18.33 6.40 2.13
N TRP A 174 18.08 7.69 1.90
CA TRP A 174 19.10 8.64 1.45
C TRP A 174 19.30 9.80 2.43
N VAL A 175 18.22 10.45 2.89
CA VAL A 175 18.34 11.67 3.70
C VAL A 175 18.94 11.37 5.07
N LEU A 176 18.43 10.38 5.80
CA LEU A 176 18.94 10.04 7.14
C LEU A 176 20.43 9.61 7.10
N PRO A 177 20.89 8.72 6.20
CA PRO A 177 22.31 8.42 6.06
C PRO A 177 23.17 9.64 5.71
N TYR A 178 22.66 10.53 4.85
CA TYR A 178 23.37 11.76 4.48
C TYR A 178 23.52 12.70 5.67
N MET A 179 22.46 12.86 6.47
CA MET A 179 22.47 13.67 7.69
C MET A 179 23.46 13.13 8.73
N ILE A 180 23.48 11.81 8.91
CA ILE A 180 24.45 11.15 9.81
C ILE A 180 25.89 11.37 9.32
N LYS A 181 26.14 11.28 7.99
CA LYS A 181 27.48 11.44 7.41
C LYS A 181 28.02 12.87 7.52
N HIS A 182 27.16 13.89 7.38
CA HIS A 182 27.56 15.31 7.44
C HIS A 182 27.39 15.93 8.82
N ASN A 183 27.03 15.14 9.83
CA ASN A 183 26.87 15.55 11.23
C ASN A 183 26.01 16.81 11.41
N VAL A 184 24.92 16.92 10.63
CA VAL A 184 23.97 18.03 10.72
C VAL A 184 23.16 17.96 12.02
N ALA A 185 22.58 19.09 12.44
CA ALA A 185 21.77 19.16 13.65
C ALA A 185 20.69 18.06 13.69
N GLY A 186 20.68 17.27 14.77
CA GLY A 186 19.80 16.11 14.93
C GLY A 186 20.40 14.75 14.53
N ALA A 187 21.59 14.71 13.93
CA ALA A 187 22.27 13.46 13.54
C ALA A 187 22.51 12.52 14.72
N GLU A 188 22.87 13.03 15.89
CA GLU A 188 23.08 12.23 17.11
C GLU A 188 21.79 11.56 17.59
N TRP A 189 20.64 12.22 17.47
CA TRP A 189 19.35 11.60 17.79
C TRP A 189 18.97 10.53 16.76
N ILE A 190 19.18 10.81 15.47
CA ILE A 190 18.89 9.85 14.40
C ILE A 190 19.71 8.55 14.57
N LYS A 191 21.00 8.65 14.93
CA LYS A 191 21.88 7.49 15.16
C LYS A 191 21.36 6.51 16.22
N THR A 192 20.54 6.98 17.17
CA THR A 192 20.05 6.11 18.27
C THR A 192 19.03 5.06 17.81
N TRP A 193 18.27 5.33 16.75
CA TRP A 193 17.20 4.45 16.27
C TRP A 193 17.32 4.07 14.78
N PHE A 194 18.18 4.76 14.03
CA PHE A 194 18.37 4.51 12.60
C PHE A 194 19.36 3.37 12.35
N ALA A 195 18.88 2.27 11.77
CA ALA A 195 19.69 1.14 11.32
C ALA A 195 19.90 1.22 9.80
N LYS A 196 21.12 1.59 9.37
CA LYS A 196 21.43 1.73 7.94
C LYS A 196 21.21 0.40 7.20
N GLY A 197 20.42 0.43 6.12
CA GLY A 197 20.13 -0.75 5.31
C GLY A 197 18.96 -1.60 5.82
N TRP A 198 18.27 -1.18 6.89
CA TRP A 198 17.05 -1.85 7.34
C TRP A 198 15.92 -1.63 6.33
N VAL A 199 15.24 -2.72 5.96
CA VAL A 199 14.19 -2.70 4.92
C VAL A 199 12.81 -2.45 5.50
N GLY A 200 12.67 -2.60 6.81
CA GLY A 200 11.43 -2.28 7.50
C GLY A 200 10.96 -0.85 7.27
N TYR A 201 11.88 0.09 7.01
CA TYR A 201 11.54 1.47 6.67
C TYR A 201 10.68 1.60 5.41
N VAL A 202 10.70 0.61 4.51
CA VAL A 202 9.86 0.62 3.31
C VAL A 202 8.40 0.32 3.63
N PHE A 203 8.16 -0.37 4.76
CA PHE A 203 6.84 -0.75 5.25
C PHE A 203 6.27 0.21 6.31
N ILE A 204 6.98 1.31 6.61
CA ILE A 204 6.58 2.37 7.54
C ILE A 204 6.15 3.59 6.74
#